data_AF-A0A9Q7WH45-F1
#
_entry.id   AF-A0A9Q7WH45-F1
#
_cell.length_a   1.000
_cell.length_b   1.000
_cell.length_c   1.000
_cell.angle_alpha   90.00
_cell.angle_beta   90.00
_cell.angle_gamma   90.00
#
_symmetry.space_group_name_H-M   'P 1'
#
loop_
_entity.id
_entity.type
_entity.pdbx_description
1 polymer ?
#
loop_
_entity_poly.entity_id
_entity_poly.type
_entity_poly.pdbx_seq_one_letter_code
_entity_poly.pdbx_strand_id
1 'polypeptide(L)' 'MADTDEELHAFAARLGLKRSWHQKPGTAISHYDVTDSRRQEALRLGAVPIGYMSRESMDLFRRKREQLHAARG' A
#
# COMPACT_ATOMS: atom_id res chain seq x y z
N MET A 1 -0.20 -1.25 2.22
CA MET A 1 -0.86 -1.42 0.91
C MET A 1 -2.28 -0.91 1.02
N ALA A 2 -2.90 -0.54 -0.09
CA ALA A 2 -4.32 -0.18 -0.17
C ALA A 2 -4.92 -0.78 -1.44
N ASP A 3 -6.25 -0.85 -1.54
CA ASP A 3 -6.93 -1.44 -2.70
C ASP A 3 -6.71 -0.59 -3.95
N THR A 4 -6.74 0.73 -3.82
CA THR A 4 -6.39 1.67 -4.90
C THR A 4 -5.11 2.45 -4.61
N ASP A 5 -4.46 2.94 -5.68
CA ASP A 5 -3.35 3.90 -5.51
C ASP A 5 -3.86 5.20 -4.88
N GLU A 6 -5.08 5.62 -5.17
CA GLU A 6 -5.68 6.84 -4.62
C GLU A 6 -5.86 6.78 -3.09
N GLU A 7 -6.38 5.67 -2.58
CA GLU A 7 -6.43 5.41 -1.12
C GLU A 7 -5.03 5.32 -0.51
N LEU A 8 -4.08 4.71 -1.22
CA LEU A 8 -2.69 4.65 -0.76
C LEU A 8 -2.10 6.05 -0.60
N HIS A 9 -2.36 6.96 -1.54
CA HIS A 9 -1.87 8.33 -1.50
C HIS A 9 -2.60 9.18 -0.46
N ALA A 10 -3.91 9.01 -0.32
CA ALA A 10 -4.68 9.68 0.72
C ALA A 10 -4.17 9.28 2.12
N PHE A 11 -3.91 7.98 2.34
CA PHE A 11 -3.35 7.51 3.61
C PHE A 11 -1.91 8.00 3.81
N ALA A 12 -1.07 7.96 2.78
CA ALA A 12 0.30 8.47 2.84
C ALA A 12 0.33 9.97 3.18
N ALA A 13 -0.57 10.78 2.61
CA ALA A 13 -0.70 12.20 2.91
C ALA A 13 -1.13 12.44 4.37
N ARG A 14 -2.06 11.64 4.90
CA ARG A 14 -2.46 11.69 6.32
C ARG A 14 -1.30 11.36 7.26
N LEU A 15 -0.40 10.48 6.85
CA LEU A 15 0.82 10.12 7.57
C LEU A 15 1.97 11.13 7.38
N GLY A 16 1.77 12.18 6.56
CA GLY A 16 2.79 13.18 6.27
C GLY A 16 3.89 12.72 5.30
N LEU A 17 3.65 11.65 4.54
CA LEU A 17 4.58 11.17 3.52
C LEU A 17 4.46 11.99 2.23
N LYS A 18 5.59 12.23 1.56
CA LYS A 18 5.61 12.92 0.28
C LYS A 18 5.15 12.00 -0.84
N ARG A 19 4.38 12.52 -1.79
CA ARG A 19 3.92 11.76 -2.98
C ARG A 19 5.10 11.15 -3.76
N SER A 20 6.24 11.82 -3.80
CA SER A 20 7.47 11.39 -4.46
C SER A 20 8.16 10.18 -3.82
N TRP A 21 7.77 9.78 -2.60
CA TRP A 21 8.28 8.57 -1.94
C TRP A 21 7.51 7.30 -2.34
N HIS A 22 6.57 7.43 -3.28
CA HIS A 22 5.80 6.31 -3.80
C HIS A 22 6.70 5.36 -4.60
N GLN A 23 6.70 4.09 -4.21
CA GLN A 23 7.46 3.04 -4.86
C GLN A 23 6.58 2.19 -5.78
N LYS A 24 7.15 1.84 -6.94
CA LYS A 24 6.55 0.92 -7.93
C LYS A 24 5.12 1.33 -8.38
N PRO A 25 4.91 2.57 -8.85
CA PRO A 25 3.60 3.06 -9.28
C PRO A 25 2.99 2.20 -10.39
N GLY A 26 1.67 2.02 -10.37
CA GLY A 26 0.95 1.25 -11.39
C GLY A 26 1.21 -0.26 -11.36
N THR A 27 1.82 -0.77 -10.29
CA THR A 27 2.06 -2.20 -10.08
C THR A 27 1.28 -2.72 -8.88
N ALA A 28 1.05 -4.03 -8.85
CA ALA A 28 0.38 -4.68 -7.72
C ALA A 28 1.15 -4.55 -6.40
N ILE A 29 2.45 -4.23 -6.45
CA ILE A 29 3.33 -4.03 -5.29
C ILE A 29 3.55 -2.54 -4.97
N SER A 30 2.68 -1.65 -5.45
CA SER A 30 2.68 -0.22 -5.13
C SER A 30 2.63 0.03 -3.61
N HIS A 31 3.65 0.72 -3.05
CA HIS A 31 3.79 0.93 -1.60
C HIS A 31 4.60 2.20 -1.25
N TYR A 32 4.66 2.50 0.05
CA TYR A 32 5.55 3.49 0.65
C TYR A 32 6.41 2.80 1.71
N ASP A 33 7.69 3.10 1.72
CA ASP A 33 8.57 2.75 2.83
C ASP A 33 8.39 3.77 3.96
N VAL A 34 8.36 3.28 5.19
CA VAL A 34 8.16 4.11 6.38
C VAL A 34 9.18 3.76 7.45
N THR A 35 9.60 4.75 8.23
CA THR A 35 10.40 4.49 9.44
C THR A 35 9.53 3.90 10.54
N ASP A 36 10.15 3.31 11.57
CA ASP A 36 9.42 2.69 12.68
C ASP A 36 8.46 3.64 13.40
N SER A 37 8.86 4.91 13.58
CA SER A 37 7.96 5.92 14.16
C SER A 37 6.73 6.17 13.30
N ARG A 38 6.88 6.17 11.98
CA ARG A 38 5.77 6.35 11.02
C ARG A 38 4.93 5.09 10.92
N ARG A 39 5.53 3.90 11.10
CA ARG A 39 4.78 2.65 11.26
C ARG A 39 3.85 2.71 12.48
N GLN A 40 4.34 3.15 13.65
CA GLN A 40 3.51 3.27 14.85
C GLN A 40 2.36 4.27 14.66
N GLU A 41 2.62 5.38 13.96
CA GLU A 41 1.57 6.34 13.62
C GLU A 41 0.56 5.77 12.62
N ALA A 42 1.00 5.03 11.61
CA ALA A 42 0.11 4.33 10.69
C ALA A 42 -0.84 3.37 11.44
N LEU A 43 -0.31 2.62 12.42
CA LEU A 43 -1.14 1.73 13.27
C LEU A 43 -2.17 2.53 14.07
N ARG A 44 -1.79 3.66 14.67
CA ARG A 44 -2.72 4.56 15.38
C ARG A 44 -3.80 5.14 14.47
N LEU A 45 -3.49 5.35 13.19
CA LEU A 45 -4.43 5.81 12.17
C LEU A 45 -5.31 4.69 11.60
N GLY A 46 -5.17 3.45 12.09
CA GLY A 46 -6.01 2.31 11.71
C GLY A 46 -5.39 1.39 10.65
N ALA A 47 -4.10 1.55 10.31
CA ALA A 47 -3.44 0.57 9.46
C ALA A 47 -3.38 -0.79 10.14
N VAL A 48 -3.73 -1.85 9.41
CA VAL A 48 -3.63 -3.23 9.90
C VAL A 48 -2.24 -3.78 9.53
N PRO A 49 -1.45 -4.27 10.51
CA PRO A 49 -0.17 -4.89 10.22
C PRO A 49 -0.40 -6.24 9.54
N ILE A 50 0.26 -6.45 8.41
CA ILE A 50 0.34 -7.75 7.73
C ILE A 50 1.80 -8.21 7.69
N GLY A 51 2.01 -9.52 7.68
CA GLY A 51 3.35 -10.10 7.56
C GLY A 51 3.93 -9.89 6.17
N TYR A 52 5.25 -9.72 6.08
CA TYR A 52 5.95 -9.71 4.80
C TYR A 52 5.94 -11.11 4.19
N MET A 53 5.52 -11.24 2.94
CA MET A 53 5.33 -12.53 2.25
C MET A 53 4.42 -13.51 3.01
N SER A 54 3.57 -13.01 3.91
CA SER A 54 2.52 -13.79 4.53
C SER A 54 1.45 -14.15 3.51
N ARG A 55 0.62 -15.14 3.84
CA ARG A 55 -0.51 -15.56 3.01
C ARG A 55 -1.41 -14.36 2.66
N GLU A 56 -1.71 -13.51 3.65
CA GLU A 56 -2.54 -12.31 3.50
C GLU A 56 -1.91 -11.31 2.53
N SER A 57 -0.60 -11.07 2.63
CA SER A 57 0.10 -10.17 1.71
C SER A 57 0.10 -10.69 0.28
N MET A 58 0.31 -12.01 0.10
CA MET A 58 0.28 -12.65 -1.23
C MET A 58 -1.10 -12.64 -1.85
N ASP A 59 -2.15 -12.90 -1.06
CA ASP A 59 -3.53 -12.83 -1.52
C ASP A 59 -3.90 -11.39 -1.93
N LEU A 60 -3.43 -10.38 -1.18
CA LEU A 60 -3.61 -8.97 -1.56
C LEU A 60 -2.92 -8.63 -2.88
N PHE A 61 -1.65 -9.03 -3.06
CA PHE A 61 -0.92 -8.82 -4.32
C PHE A 61 -1.64 -9.50 -5.50
N ARG A 62 -2.14 -10.72 -5.31
CA ARG A 62 -2.86 -11.46 -6.35
C ARG A 62 -4.12 -10.72 -6.80
N ARG A 63 -4.97 -10.32 -5.86
CA ARG A 63 -6.18 -9.54 -6.14
C ARG A 63 -5.86 -8.24 -6.89
N LYS A 64 -4.82 -7.52 -6.47
CA LYS A 64 -4.37 -6.30 -7.16
C LYS A 64 -3.90 -6.56 -8.58
N ARG A 65 -3.18 -7.66 -8.83
CA ARG A 65 -2.76 -8.03 -10.19
C ARG A 65 -3.97 -8.29 -11.09
N GLU A 66 -4.94 -9.05 -10.59
CA GLU A 66 -6.16 -9.36 -11.33
C GLU A 66 -6.94 -8.09 -11.70
N GLN A 67 -7.10 -7.16 -10.74
CA GLN A 67 -7.71 -5.85 -10.98
C GLN A 67 -6.94 -5.03 -12.03
N LEU A 68 -5.61 -4.98 -11.94
CA LEU A 68 -4.78 -4.27 -12.93
C LEU A 68 -4.85 -4.90 -14.32
N HIS A 69 -4.98 -6.23 -14.42
CA HIS A 69 -5.16 -6.92 -15.69
C HIS A 69 -6.53 -6.64 -16.29
N ALA A 70 -7.59 -6.67 -15.48
CA ALA A 70 -8.95 -6.35 -15.92
C ALA A 70 -9.10 -4.90 -16.38
N ALA A 71 -8.39 -3.95 -15.75
CA ALA A 71 -8.42 -2.54 -16.13
C ALA A 71 -7.63 -2.21 -17.41
N ARG A 72 -6.87 -3.18 -17.96
CA ARG A 72 -6.04 -3.02 -19.16
C ARG A 72 -6.62 -3.68 -20.42
N GLY A 73 -7.62 -4.54 -20.28
CA GLY A 73 -8.31 -5.23 -21.38
C GLY A 73 -9.66 -4.57 -21.68
#